data_AF-A0A1G0E5N3-F1
#
_entry.id   AF-A0A1G0E5N3-F1
#
_cell.length_a   1.000
_cell.length_b   1.000
_cell.length_c   1.000
_cell.angle_alpha   90.00
_cell.angle_beta   90.00
_cell.angle_gamma   90.00
#
_symmetry.space_group_name_H-M   'P 1'
#
loop_
_entity.id
_entity.type
_entity.pdbx_description
1 polymer ?
#
loop_
_entity_poly.entity_id
_entity_poly.type
_entity_poly.pdbx_seq_one_letter_code
_entity_poly.pdbx_strand_id
1 'polypeptide(L)'
;MIPQNKLSKNGIASLASDCLEQYISEMGWRKPEDVFLDITCMYESVIYPQKDISLITSCDLGTHEGQKVLGKTILDDKVILIDKSINKDSKDPRYTFTLAHEIGHGLAHTGQNINLFRCTDETIYKKQPSLYEFQANFFAENLIMPAGLVRYWFKTYYGTDRSFRYRGACWYSIGNENIYIKSLAHLGWYLARPLTLCFSNISKESLAYRMLKLKIILNETKESIFDGMKEGFAGVKLLNNLGGNTLNALKI
;
A
#
# COMPACT_ATOMS: atom_id res chain seq x y z
N MET A 1 29.91 -4.07 21.43
CA MET A 1 29.29 -4.21 20.10
C MET A 1 28.00 -4.99 20.26
N ILE A 2 26.85 -4.30 20.17
CA ILE A 2 25.54 -4.96 20.16
C ILE A 2 25.29 -5.40 18.70
N PRO A 3 24.86 -6.65 18.43
CA PRO A 3 24.63 -7.08 17.05
C PRO A 3 23.50 -6.26 16.44
N GLN A 4 23.74 -5.65 15.27
CA GLN A 4 22.68 -5.06 14.46
C GLN A 4 21.70 -6.17 14.08
N ASN A 5 20.55 -6.24 14.74
CA ASN A 5 19.53 -7.24 14.45
C ASN A 5 18.83 -6.87 13.14
N LYS A 6 19.47 -7.20 12.01
CA LYS A 6 18.92 -7.01 10.66
C LYS A 6 17.89 -8.12 10.42
N LEU A 7 16.61 -7.80 10.56
CA LEU A 7 15.56 -8.76 10.24
C LEU A 7 15.65 -9.20 8.78
N SER A 8 15.66 -10.50 8.55
CA SER A 8 15.58 -11.04 7.18
C SER A 8 14.24 -10.66 6.55
N LYS A 9 14.12 -10.80 5.22
CA LYS A 9 12.83 -10.63 4.54
C LYS A 9 11.73 -11.51 5.16
N ASN A 10 12.08 -12.73 5.58
CA ASN A 10 11.14 -13.62 6.28
C ASN A 10 10.77 -13.06 7.66
N GLY A 11 11.73 -12.51 8.41
CA GLY A 11 11.47 -11.87 9.70
C GLY A 11 10.50 -10.69 9.58
N ILE A 12 10.65 -9.84 8.55
CA ILE A 12 9.71 -8.74 8.28
C ILE A 12 8.33 -9.25 7.87
N ALA A 13 8.26 -10.30 7.04
CA ALA A 13 6.97 -10.91 6.68
C ALA A 13 6.26 -11.52 7.90
N SER A 14 7.00 -12.22 8.76
CA SER A 14 6.47 -12.76 10.02
C SER A 14 5.95 -11.64 10.93
N LEU A 15 6.71 -10.56 11.10
CA LEU A 15 6.27 -9.41 11.91
C LEU A 15 4.94 -8.82 11.41
N ALA A 16 4.76 -8.72 10.09
CA ALA A 16 3.50 -8.27 9.51
C ALA A 16 2.37 -9.30 9.70
N SER A 17 2.67 -10.60 9.55
CA SER A 17 1.72 -11.69 9.80
C SER A 17 1.24 -11.69 11.25
N ASP A 18 2.15 -11.54 12.21
CA ASP A 18 1.84 -11.54 13.64
C ASP A 18 0.87 -10.40 13.98
N CYS A 19 1.13 -9.19 13.46
CA CYS A 19 0.22 -8.05 13.65
C CYS A 19 -1.16 -8.31 13.05
N LEU A 20 -1.19 -8.89 11.85
CA LEU A 20 -2.43 -9.22 11.15
C LEU A 20 -3.23 -10.32 11.86
N GLU A 21 -2.58 -11.38 12.33
CA GLU A 21 -3.21 -12.51 13.03
C GLU A 21 -3.81 -12.05 14.37
N GLN A 22 -3.09 -11.20 15.10
CA GLN A 22 -3.61 -10.57 16.30
C GLN A 22 -4.82 -9.69 16.01
N TYR A 23 -4.76 -8.86 14.95
CA TYR A 23 -5.88 -8.02 14.56
C TYR A 23 -7.11 -8.85 14.15
N ILE A 24 -6.92 -9.91 13.37
CA ILE A 24 -8.00 -10.85 13.02
C ILE A 24 -8.61 -11.48 14.27
N SER A 25 -7.77 -11.90 15.23
CA SER A 25 -8.23 -12.47 16.50
C SER A 25 -9.02 -11.47 17.34
N GLU A 26 -8.53 -10.23 17.46
CA GLU A 26 -9.16 -9.15 18.23
C GLU A 26 -10.53 -8.77 17.63
N MET A 27 -10.63 -8.74 16.31
CA MET A 27 -11.89 -8.48 15.61
C MET A 27 -12.84 -9.69 15.60
N GLY A 28 -12.39 -10.85 16.09
CA GLY A 28 -13.20 -12.07 16.15
C GLY A 28 -13.52 -12.70 14.78
N TRP A 29 -12.81 -12.31 13.72
CA TRP A 29 -13.05 -12.83 12.38
C TRP A 29 -12.60 -14.29 12.28
N ARG A 30 -13.43 -15.11 11.62
CA ARG A 30 -13.17 -16.55 11.46
C ARG A 30 -12.98 -16.95 10.01
N LYS A 31 -13.50 -16.17 9.06
CA LYS A 31 -13.39 -16.46 7.64
C LYS A 31 -12.73 -15.30 6.89
N PRO A 32 -12.05 -15.56 5.76
CA PRO A 32 -11.40 -14.51 4.98
C PRO A 32 -12.35 -13.42 4.48
N GLU A 33 -13.61 -13.77 4.16
CA GLU A 33 -14.63 -12.80 3.73
C GLU A 33 -15.06 -11.81 4.83
N ASP A 34 -14.83 -12.14 6.09
CA ASP A 34 -15.13 -11.26 7.22
C ASP A 34 -14.01 -10.23 7.44
N VAL A 35 -12.80 -10.48 6.90
CA VAL A 35 -11.61 -9.67 7.19
C VAL A 35 -11.70 -8.32 6.49
N PHE A 36 -11.81 -7.26 7.29
CA PHE A 36 -11.75 -5.88 6.83
C PHE A 36 -10.50 -5.18 7.38
N LEU A 37 -9.46 -5.06 6.56
CA LEU A 37 -8.25 -4.37 6.99
C LEU A 37 -8.53 -2.88 7.06
N ASP A 38 -8.35 -2.29 8.24
CA ASP A 38 -8.30 -0.84 8.49
C ASP A 38 -7.06 -0.58 9.35
N ILE A 39 -6.09 0.12 8.78
CA ILE A 39 -4.81 0.36 9.46
C ILE A 39 -4.97 1.21 10.72
N THR A 40 -5.97 2.08 10.79
CA THR A 40 -6.22 2.94 11.96
C THR A 40 -6.77 2.09 13.10
N CYS A 41 -7.77 1.26 12.81
CA CYS A 41 -8.33 0.33 13.79
C CYS A 41 -7.29 -0.69 14.27
N MET A 42 -6.47 -1.22 13.35
CA MET A 42 -5.36 -2.11 13.69
C MET A 42 -4.32 -1.42 14.59
N TYR A 43 -4.00 -0.15 14.30
CA TYR A 43 -3.11 0.63 15.16
C TYR A 43 -3.68 0.78 16.58
N GLU A 44 -4.94 1.19 16.70
CA GLU A 44 -5.58 1.46 17.99
C GLU A 44 -5.81 0.20 18.83
N SER A 45 -6.16 -0.93 18.20
CA SER A 45 -6.53 -2.17 18.89
C SER A 45 -5.35 -3.10 19.18
N VAL A 46 -4.32 -3.10 18.34
CA VAL A 46 -3.22 -4.08 18.43
C VAL A 46 -1.88 -3.39 18.65
N ILE A 47 -1.52 -2.43 17.79
CA ILE A 47 -0.15 -1.91 17.78
C ILE A 47 0.10 -1.00 18.98
N TYR A 48 -0.75 0.01 19.20
CA TYR A 48 -0.58 0.96 20.30
C TYR A 48 -0.58 0.27 21.68
N PRO A 49 -1.58 -0.55 22.04
CA PRO A 49 -1.66 -1.13 23.39
C PRO A 49 -0.51 -2.09 23.71
N GLN A 50 0.08 -2.74 22.71
CA GLN A 50 1.09 -3.78 22.92
C GLN A 50 2.52 -3.29 22.71
N LYS A 51 2.73 -2.27 21.87
CA LYS A 51 4.06 -1.88 21.40
C LYS A 51 4.49 -0.50 21.91
N ASP A 52 3.57 0.25 22.50
CA ASP A 52 3.80 1.58 23.06
C ASP A 52 4.42 2.52 22.02
N ILE A 53 3.86 2.49 20.80
CA ILE A 53 4.24 3.37 19.69
C ILE A 53 3.17 4.43 19.57
N SER A 54 3.49 5.67 19.92
CA SER A 54 2.55 6.79 19.85
C SER A 54 2.39 7.31 18.43
N LEU A 55 1.19 7.76 18.08
CA LEU A 55 0.86 8.34 16.77
C LEU A 55 0.40 9.79 16.95
N ILE A 56 1.06 10.71 16.24
CA ILE A 56 0.66 12.11 16.13
C ILE A 56 0.37 12.40 14.66
N THR A 57 -0.87 12.77 14.36
CA THR A 57 -1.29 13.14 13.00
C THR A 57 -1.36 14.65 12.83
N SER A 58 -1.56 15.09 11.59
CA SER A 58 -1.78 16.50 11.25
C SER A 58 -0.59 17.41 11.57
N CYS A 59 0.63 16.86 11.60
CA CYS A 59 1.86 17.63 11.75
C CYS A 59 2.23 18.32 10.41
N ASP A 60 3.00 19.40 10.45
CA ASP A 60 3.71 19.87 9.26
C ASP A 60 5.13 19.32 9.30
N LEU A 61 5.41 18.31 8.48
CA LEU A 61 6.71 17.65 8.42
C LEU A 61 7.67 18.34 7.44
N GLY A 62 7.21 19.39 6.76
CA GLY A 62 8.01 20.14 5.80
C GLY A 62 8.41 19.32 4.58
N THR A 63 9.59 19.62 4.04
CA THR A 63 10.16 18.95 2.86
C THR A 63 11.58 18.46 3.15
N HIS A 64 12.00 17.44 2.40
CA HIS A 64 13.35 16.92 2.44
C HIS A 64 13.82 16.70 0.99
N GLU A 65 14.97 17.28 0.62
CA GLU A 65 15.49 17.23 -0.76
C GLU A 65 14.46 17.70 -1.82
N GLY A 66 13.65 18.70 -1.46
CA GLY A 66 12.58 19.24 -2.34
C GLY A 66 11.31 18.40 -2.39
N GLN A 67 11.27 17.23 -1.73
CA GLN A 67 10.12 16.35 -1.68
C GLN A 67 9.32 16.52 -0.41
N LYS A 68 7.99 16.40 -0.48
CA LYS A 68 7.12 16.45 0.70
C LYS A 68 7.39 15.24 1.59
N VAL A 69 7.61 15.48 2.88
CA VAL A 69 7.66 14.41 3.89
C VAL A 69 6.23 14.09 4.31
N LEU A 70 5.83 12.83 4.17
CA LEU A 70 4.50 12.35 4.50
C LEU A 70 4.44 11.70 5.88
N GLY A 71 5.51 11.02 6.25
CA GLY A 71 5.63 10.27 7.50
C GLY A 71 7.03 10.38 8.08
N LYS A 72 7.11 10.27 9.40
CA LYS A 72 8.38 10.29 10.13
C LYS A 72 8.27 9.45 11.39
N THR A 73 9.22 8.55 11.60
CA THR A 73 9.35 7.78 12.84
C THR A 73 10.55 8.28 13.64
N ILE A 74 10.30 8.59 14.92
CA ILE A 74 11.32 8.88 15.94
C ILE A 74 11.45 7.61 16.78
N LEU A 75 12.54 6.86 16.57
CA LEU A 75 12.67 5.51 17.12
C LEU A 75 12.86 5.47 18.65
N ASP A 76 13.66 6.39 19.18
CA ASP A 76 13.98 6.44 20.61
C ASP A 76 12.74 6.75 21.45
N ASP A 77 11.90 7.65 20.95
CA ASP A 77 10.65 8.07 21.60
C ASP A 77 9.46 7.19 21.21
N LYS A 78 9.66 6.25 20.27
CA LYS A 78 8.59 5.44 19.64
C LYS A 78 7.41 6.28 19.17
N VAL A 79 7.68 7.39 18.49
CA VAL A 79 6.65 8.29 17.97
C VAL A 79 6.60 8.22 16.45
N ILE A 80 5.42 7.95 15.91
CA ILE A 80 5.08 8.09 14.50
C ILE A 80 4.41 9.45 14.30
N LEU A 81 4.89 10.20 13.33
CA LEU A 81 4.32 11.47 12.90
C LEU A 81 3.78 11.33 11.48
N ILE A 82 2.55 11.78 11.25
CA ILE A 82 1.93 11.83 9.92
C ILE A 82 1.63 13.27 9.54
N ASP A 83 2.02 13.65 8.33
CA ASP A 83 1.85 15.00 7.81
C ASP A 83 0.37 15.33 7.51
N LYS A 84 -0.04 16.57 7.77
CA LYS A 84 -1.39 17.10 7.53
C LYS A 84 -1.86 17.03 6.07
N SER A 85 -0.94 16.90 5.11
CA SER A 85 -1.28 16.79 3.68
C SER A 85 -1.88 15.43 3.29
N ILE A 86 -1.78 14.43 4.17
CA ILE A 86 -2.43 13.13 4.02
C ILE A 86 -3.34 12.90 5.24
N ASN A 87 -4.63 12.77 5.00
CA ASN A 87 -5.62 12.64 6.07
C ASN A 87 -6.35 11.29 5.97
N LYS A 88 -6.57 10.66 7.14
CA LYS A 88 -7.44 9.49 7.29
C LYS A 88 -8.87 9.79 6.83
N ASP A 89 -9.40 10.97 7.17
CA ASP A 89 -10.81 11.33 6.95
C ASP A 89 -11.11 11.54 5.45
N SER A 90 -10.11 11.99 4.69
CA SER A 90 -10.23 12.17 3.24
C SER A 90 -10.11 10.88 2.46
N LYS A 91 -9.94 9.72 3.13
CA LYS A 91 -9.63 8.43 2.50
C LYS A 91 -8.51 8.58 1.47
N ASP A 92 -7.41 9.24 1.86
CA ASP A 92 -6.23 9.33 1.00
C ASP A 92 -5.49 7.99 1.04
N PRO A 93 -5.30 7.28 -0.08
CA PRO A 93 -4.63 5.99 -0.07
C PRO A 93 -3.17 6.05 0.35
N ARG A 94 -2.55 7.23 0.30
CA ARG A 94 -1.19 7.47 0.81
C ARG A 94 -1.16 7.37 2.33
N TYR A 95 -2.21 7.79 3.02
CA TYR A 95 -2.29 7.69 4.49
C TYR A 95 -2.11 6.23 4.95
N THR A 96 -2.85 5.31 4.35
CA THR A 96 -2.81 3.88 4.71
C THR A 96 -1.40 3.31 4.58
N PHE A 97 -0.76 3.57 3.43
CA PHE A 97 0.58 3.07 3.16
C PHE A 97 1.63 3.73 4.06
N THR A 98 1.59 5.06 4.20
CA THR A 98 2.53 5.81 5.04
C THR A 98 2.43 5.37 6.49
N LEU A 99 1.23 5.25 7.07
CA LEU A 99 1.08 4.79 8.44
C LEU A 99 1.64 3.37 8.63
N ALA A 100 1.28 2.43 7.75
CA ALA A 100 1.81 1.07 7.80
C ALA A 100 3.34 1.02 7.64
N HIS A 101 3.91 1.89 6.81
CA HIS A 101 5.35 2.03 6.61
C HIS A 101 6.05 2.54 7.87
N GLU A 102 5.54 3.59 8.50
CA GLU A 102 6.10 4.12 9.75
C GLU A 102 5.96 3.12 10.92
N ILE A 103 4.85 2.38 11.00
CA ILE A 103 4.72 1.24 11.92
C ILE A 103 5.83 0.22 11.69
N GLY A 104 6.13 -0.08 10.41
CA GLY A 104 7.24 -0.95 10.04
C GLY A 104 8.58 -0.48 10.60
N HIS A 105 8.86 0.83 10.52
CA HIS A 105 10.05 1.39 11.17
C HIS A 105 10.00 1.24 12.69
N GLY A 106 8.89 1.61 13.32
CA GLY A 106 8.72 1.55 14.76
C GLY A 106 8.90 0.15 15.35
N LEU A 107 8.48 -0.90 14.63
CA LEU A 107 8.56 -2.29 15.09
C LEU A 107 9.85 -3.00 14.68
N ALA A 108 10.35 -2.79 13.46
CA ALA A 108 11.48 -3.56 12.93
C ALA A 108 12.84 -2.98 13.31
N HIS A 109 12.90 -1.69 13.67
CA HIS A 109 14.17 -0.97 13.78
C HIS A 109 14.39 -0.31 15.15
N THR A 110 13.57 -0.60 16.17
CA THR A 110 13.79 -0.12 17.54
C THR A 110 15.18 -0.54 18.05
N GLY A 111 15.91 0.38 18.69
CA GLY A 111 17.23 0.10 19.26
C GLY A 111 18.38 0.00 18.23
N GLN A 112 18.14 0.39 16.98
CA GLN A 112 19.23 0.62 16.02
C GLN A 112 19.78 2.04 16.15
N ASN A 113 21.06 2.27 15.81
CA ASN A 113 21.70 3.60 15.80
C ASN A 113 21.19 4.49 14.65
N ILE A 114 19.88 4.54 14.46
CA ILE A 114 19.19 5.36 13.46
C ILE A 114 18.09 6.06 14.21
N ASN A 115 18.28 7.33 14.51
CA ASN A 115 17.33 8.03 15.37
C ASN A 115 16.09 8.49 14.58
N LEU A 116 16.15 8.46 13.25
CA LEU A 116 15.14 9.10 12.41
C LEU A 116 14.96 8.48 11.02
N PHE A 117 13.71 8.17 10.67
CA PHE A 117 13.28 7.82 9.32
C PHE A 117 12.32 8.87 8.75
N ARG A 118 12.37 9.10 7.43
CA ARG A 118 11.52 10.06 6.72
C ARG A 118 10.99 9.43 5.44
N CYS A 119 9.68 9.22 5.37
CA CYS A 119 9.01 8.81 4.15
C CYS A 119 8.63 10.05 3.31
N THR A 120 9.15 10.13 2.08
CA THR A 120 8.71 11.13 1.09
C THR A 120 7.86 10.46 0.00
N ASP A 121 7.19 11.26 -0.84
CA ASP A 121 6.47 10.75 -2.01
C ASP A 121 7.35 9.85 -2.91
N GLU A 122 8.64 10.17 -3.08
CA GLU A 122 9.57 9.37 -3.86
C GLU A 122 10.02 8.09 -3.14
N THR A 123 10.14 8.09 -1.81
CA THR A 123 10.59 6.93 -1.04
C THR A 123 9.65 5.73 -1.23
N ILE A 124 8.35 6.00 -1.45
CA ILE A 124 7.33 4.99 -1.77
C ILE A 124 7.64 4.25 -3.09
N TYR A 125 8.29 4.92 -4.05
CA TYR A 125 8.49 4.42 -5.42
C TYR A 125 9.97 4.30 -5.84
N LYS A 126 10.92 4.51 -4.91
CA LYS A 126 12.35 4.52 -5.23
C LYS A 126 12.80 3.15 -5.74
N LYS A 127 13.51 3.12 -6.87
CA LYS A 127 14.04 1.88 -7.48
C LYS A 127 15.09 1.16 -6.61
N GLN A 128 15.84 1.92 -5.80
CA GLN A 128 16.87 1.39 -4.89
C GLN A 128 16.77 2.09 -3.53
N PRO A 129 15.83 1.66 -2.67
CA PRO A 129 15.73 2.17 -1.31
C PRO A 129 16.89 1.66 -0.44
N SER A 130 17.14 2.33 0.69
CA SER A 130 18.01 1.76 1.72
C SER A 130 17.41 0.45 2.25
N LEU A 131 18.21 -0.38 2.92
CA LEU A 131 17.71 -1.65 3.48
C LEU A 131 16.49 -1.43 4.41
N TYR A 132 16.52 -0.39 5.24
CA TYR A 132 15.47 -0.10 6.20
C TYR A 132 14.18 0.39 5.54
N GLU A 133 14.30 1.27 4.54
CA GLU A 133 13.18 1.72 3.72
C GLU A 133 12.56 0.55 2.93
N PHE A 134 13.40 -0.36 2.43
CA PHE A 134 12.93 -1.60 1.81
C PHE A 134 12.16 -2.46 2.80
N GLN A 135 12.68 -2.64 4.02
CA GLN A 135 12.04 -3.44 5.07
C GLN A 135 10.71 -2.83 5.51
N ALA A 136 10.64 -1.51 5.70
CA ALA A 136 9.40 -0.81 6.03
C ALA A 136 8.35 -0.90 4.91
N ASN A 137 8.76 -0.69 3.65
CA ASN A 137 7.88 -0.91 2.49
C ASN A 137 7.40 -2.36 2.42
N PHE A 138 8.31 -3.33 2.63
CA PHE A 138 7.96 -4.74 2.60
C PHE A 138 7.03 -5.12 3.75
N PHE A 139 7.21 -4.57 4.95
CA PHE A 139 6.30 -4.71 6.07
C PHE A 139 4.90 -4.17 5.70
N ALA A 140 4.83 -2.91 5.28
CA ALA A 140 3.57 -2.24 4.94
C ALA A 140 2.77 -3.02 3.89
N GLU A 141 3.42 -3.44 2.80
CA GLU A 141 2.78 -4.25 1.76
C GLU A 141 2.19 -5.57 2.28
N ASN A 142 2.89 -6.25 3.20
CA ASN A 142 2.41 -7.53 3.75
C ASN A 142 1.31 -7.32 4.79
N LEU A 143 1.29 -6.18 5.47
CA LEU A 143 0.27 -5.83 6.45
C LEU A 143 -1.05 -5.42 5.78
N ILE A 144 -0.99 -4.49 4.81
CA ILE A 144 -2.21 -3.90 4.20
C ILE A 144 -2.70 -4.68 2.97
N MET A 145 -1.85 -5.49 2.35
CA MET A 145 -2.20 -6.38 1.23
C MET A 145 -1.59 -7.78 1.43
N PRO A 146 -2.03 -8.51 2.47
CA PRO A 146 -1.49 -9.82 2.80
C PRO A 146 -1.73 -10.81 1.66
N ALA A 147 -0.71 -11.63 1.36
CA ALA A 147 -0.71 -12.49 0.18
C ALA A 147 -1.91 -13.44 0.12
N GLY A 148 -2.29 -14.00 1.27
CA GLY A 148 -3.46 -14.89 1.38
C GLY A 148 -4.76 -14.18 1.02
N LEU A 149 -4.98 -12.97 1.54
CA LEU A 149 -6.21 -12.21 1.31
C LEU A 149 -6.30 -11.68 -0.13
N VAL A 150 -5.19 -11.22 -0.71
CA VAL A 150 -5.14 -10.81 -2.13
C VAL A 150 -5.49 -11.98 -3.04
N ARG A 151 -4.93 -13.17 -2.79
CA ARG A 151 -5.27 -14.37 -3.58
C ARG A 151 -6.71 -14.82 -3.36
N TYR A 152 -7.21 -14.74 -2.13
CA TYR A 152 -8.59 -15.09 -1.78
C TYR A 152 -9.58 -14.23 -2.57
N TRP A 153 -9.46 -12.90 -2.48
CA TRP A 153 -10.37 -11.99 -3.18
C TRP A 153 -10.23 -12.07 -4.69
N PHE A 154 -9.00 -12.23 -5.20
CA PHE A 154 -8.79 -12.47 -6.62
C PHE A 154 -9.51 -13.74 -7.11
N LYS A 155 -9.36 -14.87 -6.40
CA LYS A 155 -10.05 -16.11 -6.74
C LYS A 155 -11.57 -15.97 -6.66
N THR A 156 -12.06 -15.28 -5.64
CA THR A 156 -13.49 -15.04 -5.43
C THR A 156 -14.09 -14.20 -6.56
N TYR A 157 -13.41 -13.14 -6.98
CA TYR A 157 -13.92 -12.24 -8.00
C TYR A 157 -13.79 -12.78 -9.43
N TYR A 158 -12.64 -13.39 -9.75
CA TYR A 158 -12.34 -13.87 -11.10
C TYR A 158 -12.64 -15.36 -11.32
N GLY A 159 -13.05 -16.09 -10.29
CA GLY A 159 -13.35 -17.52 -10.37
C GLY A 159 -12.11 -18.39 -10.67
N THR A 160 -10.90 -17.86 -10.50
CA THR A 160 -9.65 -18.55 -10.87
C THR A 160 -8.51 -18.16 -9.94
N ASP A 161 -7.61 -19.11 -9.67
CA ASP A 161 -6.33 -18.88 -8.99
C ASP A 161 -5.15 -18.84 -9.99
N ARG A 162 -5.43 -19.01 -11.28
CA ARG A 162 -4.42 -18.98 -12.34
C ARG A 162 -3.91 -17.56 -12.55
N SER A 163 -2.61 -17.45 -12.80
CA SER A 163 -2.00 -16.18 -13.14
C SER A 163 -2.48 -15.65 -14.50
N PHE A 164 -2.74 -14.34 -14.59
CA PHE A 164 -2.93 -13.64 -15.86
C PHE A 164 -1.58 -13.32 -16.50
N ARG A 165 -1.34 -13.87 -17.69
CA ARG A 165 -0.11 -13.63 -18.47
C ARG A 165 -0.30 -12.41 -19.36
N TYR A 166 0.41 -11.33 -19.06
CA TYR A 166 0.49 -10.16 -19.94
C TYR A 166 1.50 -10.42 -21.05
N ARG A 167 1.02 -10.38 -22.31
CA ARG A 167 1.76 -10.67 -23.54
C ARG A 167 1.98 -9.43 -24.42
N GLY A 168 1.67 -8.25 -23.90
CA GLY A 168 1.65 -7.01 -24.67
C GLY A 168 0.23 -6.52 -24.94
N ALA A 169 0.12 -5.43 -25.68
CA ALA A 169 -1.15 -4.83 -26.04
C ALA A 169 -1.94 -5.74 -26.98
N CYS A 170 -3.09 -6.23 -26.54
CA CYS A 170 -4.00 -7.07 -27.32
C CYS A 170 -5.36 -7.21 -26.63
N TRP A 171 -6.27 -7.98 -27.23
CA TRP A 171 -7.53 -8.37 -26.59
C TRP A 171 -7.30 -9.51 -25.60
N TYR A 172 -7.82 -9.33 -24.38
CA TYR A 172 -7.81 -10.33 -23.32
C TYR A 172 -9.25 -10.72 -22.99
N SER A 173 -9.46 -12.01 -22.74
CA SER A 173 -10.69 -12.52 -22.15
C SER A 173 -10.51 -12.60 -20.64
N ILE A 174 -11.27 -11.80 -19.89
CA ILE A 174 -11.19 -11.70 -18.43
C ILE A 174 -12.61 -11.89 -17.88
N GLY A 175 -12.86 -13.04 -17.23
CA GLY A 175 -14.21 -13.42 -16.84
C GLY A 175 -15.12 -13.54 -18.07
N ASN A 176 -16.20 -12.77 -18.09
CA ASN A 176 -17.16 -12.74 -19.20
C ASN A 176 -16.91 -11.57 -20.19
N GLU A 177 -15.84 -10.81 -20.01
CA GLU A 177 -15.54 -9.64 -20.83
C GLU A 177 -14.36 -9.89 -21.77
N ASN A 178 -14.43 -9.31 -22.97
CA ASN A 178 -13.29 -9.16 -23.87
C ASN A 178 -12.87 -7.69 -23.85
N ILE A 179 -11.65 -7.43 -23.38
CA ILE A 179 -11.13 -6.06 -23.22
C ILE A 179 -9.80 -5.90 -23.95
N TYR A 180 -9.64 -4.77 -24.64
CA TYR A 180 -8.36 -4.39 -25.20
C TYR A 180 -7.48 -3.77 -24.12
N ILE A 181 -6.42 -4.50 -23.75
CA ILE A 181 -5.40 -4.04 -22.80
C ILE A 181 -4.29 -3.37 -23.59
N LYS A 182 -3.88 -2.18 -23.13
CA LYS A 182 -2.93 -1.30 -23.83
C LYS A 182 -1.51 -1.40 -23.28
N SER A 183 -1.40 -1.80 -22.02
CA SER A 183 -0.16 -1.80 -21.24
C SER A 183 -0.29 -2.74 -20.05
N LEU A 184 0.84 -3.12 -19.45
CA LEU A 184 0.88 -3.89 -18.22
C LEU A 184 0.21 -3.12 -17.07
N ALA A 185 0.40 -1.81 -17.03
CA ALA A 185 -0.26 -0.94 -16.05
C ALA A 185 -1.78 -0.97 -16.23
N HIS A 186 -2.29 -0.93 -17.48
CA HIS A 186 -3.72 -1.03 -17.75
C HIS A 186 -4.29 -2.37 -17.29
N LEU A 187 -3.60 -3.50 -17.56
CA LEU A 187 -4.03 -4.81 -17.05
C LEU A 187 -4.08 -4.82 -15.52
N GLY A 188 -3.00 -4.36 -14.87
CA GLY A 188 -2.90 -4.33 -13.43
C GLY A 188 -4.01 -3.49 -12.80
N TRP A 189 -4.24 -2.29 -13.32
CA TRP A 189 -5.31 -1.40 -12.87
C TRP A 189 -6.69 -2.04 -13.05
N TYR A 190 -6.94 -2.65 -14.20
CA TYR A 190 -8.22 -3.30 -14.50
C TYR A 190 -8.48 -4.46 -13.55
N LEU A 191 -7.48 -5.30 -13.29
CA LEU A 191 -7.59 -6.42 -12.37
C LEU A 191 -7.68 -6.00 -10.89
N ALA A 192 -7.04 -4.89 -10.51
CA ALA A 192 -7.05 -4.39 -9.15
C ALA A 192 -8.34 -3.64 -8.78
N ARG A 193 -8.97 -2.95 -9.75
CA ARG A 193 -10.15 -2.09 -9.54
C ARG A 193 -11.26 -2.71 -8.69
N PRO A 194 -11.75 -3.92 -8.96
CA PRO A 194 -12.82 -4.49 -8.14
C PRO A 194 -12.32 -4.94 -6.75
N LEU A 195 -11.06 -5.36 -6.67
CA LEU A 195 -10.47 -5.88 -5.44
C LEU A 195 -10.16 -4.78 -4.43
N THR A 196 -9.93 -3.53 -4.84
CA THR A 196 -9.63 -2.43 -3.91
C THR A 196 -10.73 -2.18 -2.89
N LEU A 197 -11.98 -2.58 -3.17
CA LEU A 197 -13.09 -2.47 -2.20
C LEU A 197 -12.95 -3.44 -1.02
N CYS A 198 -12.11 -4.47 -1.15
CA CYS A 198 -11.87 -5.49 -0.14
C CYS A 198 -10.69 -5.15 0.79
N PHE A 199 -10.06 -3.99 0.60
CA PHE A 199 -8.91 -3.52 1.38
C PHE A 199 -9.15 -2.07 1.81
N SER A 200 -8.70 -1.64 3.00
CA SER A 200 -8.82 -0.22 3.38
C SER A 200 -8.00 0.64 2.44
N ASN A 201 -8.70 1.43 1.62
CA ASN A 201 -8.18 2.68 1.10
C ASN A 201 -6.74 2.53 0.54
N ILE A 202 -6.56 1.57 -0.37
CA ILE A 202 -5.32 1.37 -1.13
C ILE A 202 -5.54 1.79 -2.57
N SER A 203 -4.49 2.28 -3.22
CA SER A 203 -4.55 2.60 -4.63
C SER A 203 -4.63 1.33 -5.48
N LYS A 204 -5.25 1.43 -6.67
CA LYS A 204 -5.28 0.33 -7.64
C LYS A 204 -3.87 0.01 -8.12
N GLU A 205 -3.03 1.02 -8.16
CA GLU A 205 -1.63 0.95 -8.56
C GLU A 205 -0.81 0.11 -7.58
N SER A 206 -0.95 0.38 -6.27
CA SER A 206 -0.31 -0.40 -5.21
C SER A 206 -0.76 -1.86 -5.24
N LEU A 207 -2.06 -2.11 -5.43
CA LEU A 207 -2.59 -3.47 -5.52
C LEU A 207 -2.13 -4.18 -6.80
N ALA A 208 -2.10 -3.50 -7.94
CA ALA A 208 -1.57 -4.03 -9.19
C ALA A 208 -0.09 -4.44 -9.07
N TYR A 209 0.72 -3.58 -8.45
CA TYR A 209 2.12 -3.87 -8.17
C TYR A 209 2.26 -5.08 -7.23
N ARG A 210 1.41 -5.17 -6.20
CA ARG A 210 1.36 -6.33 -5.31
C ARG A 210 0.99 -7.62 -6.05
N MET A 211 0.01 -7.57 -6.96
CA MET A 211 -0.39 -8.72 -7.78
C MET A 211 0.74 -9.23 -8.68
N LEU A 212 1.59 -8.34 -9.21
CA LEU A 212 2.82 -8.74 -9.91
C LEU A 212 3.81 -9.46 -8.99
N LYS A 213 4.09 -8.90 -7.80
CA LYS A 213 5.00 -9.53 -6.82
C LYS A 213 4.52 -10.90 -6.37
N LEU A 214 3.20 -11.06 -6.25
CA LEU A 214 2.55 -12.32 -5.91
C LEU A 214 2.40 -13.28 -7.11
N LYS A 215 2.87 -12.90 -8.30
CA LYS A 215 2.73 -13.69 -9.54
C LYS A 215 1.26 -14.02 -9.88
N ILE A 216 0.33 -13.18 -9.43
CA ILE A 216 -1.07 -13.21 -9.90
C ILE A 216 -1.12 -12.65 -11.32
N ILE A 217 -0.29 -11.64 -11.60
CA ILE A 217 0.01 -11.19 -12.95
C ILE A 217 1.43 -11.67 -13.29
N LEU A 218 1.60 -12.27 -14.46
CA LEU A 218 2.90 -12.65 -15.02
C LEU A 218 3.18 -11.74 -16.22
N ASN A 219 4.25 -10.95 -16.12
CA ASN A 219 4.71 -10.14 -17.24
C ASN A 219 5.60 -10.98 -18.15
N GLU A 220 5.11 -11.34 -19.34
CA GLU A 220 5.88 -12.05 -20.38
C GLU A 220 6.58 -11.07 -21.35
N THR A 221 6.53 -9.77 -21.02
CA THR A 221 7.15 -8.69 -21.81
C THR A 221 8.30 -8.04 -21.04
N LYS A 222 8.98 -7.07 -21.68
CA LYS A 222 9.99 -6.21 -21.02
C LYS A 222 9.39 -4.92 -20.44
N GLU A 223 8.08 -4.74 -20.51
CA GLU A 223 7.40 -3.52 -20.07
C GLU A 223 7.48 -3.36 -18.56
N SER A 224 7.79 -2.16 -18.07
CA SER A 224 7.74 -1.85 -16.64
C SER A 224 6.35 -1.35 -16.28
N ILE A 225 5.77 -1.88 -15.20
CA ILE A 225 4.44 -1.43 -14.74
C ILE A 225 4.43 0.07 -14.40
N PHE A 226 5.58 0.63 -14.01
CA PHE A 226 5.72 2.05 -13.69
C PHE A 226 5.68 2.96 -14.92
N ASP A 227 5.89 2.41 -16.12
CA ASP A 227 5.93 3.21 -17.36
C ASP A 227 4.51 3.68 -17.72
N GLY A 228 3.51 2.82 -17.56
CA GLY A 228 2.10 3.16 -17.80
C GLY A 228 1.37 3.80 -16.60
N MET A 229 1.88 3.67 -15.38
CA MET A 229 1.28 4.31 -14.19
C MET A 229 1.42 5.85 -14.23
N LYS A 230 2.44 6.39 -14.91
CA LYS A 230 2.64 7.83 -15.06
C LYS A 230 1.57 8.51 -15.93
N GLU A 231 0.96 7.78 -16.88
CA GLU A 231 -0.14 8.30 -17.71
C GLU A 231 -1.47 8.38 -16.96
N GLY A 232 -1.71 7.50 -15.98
CA GLY A 232 -2.86 7.57 -15.08
C GLY A 232 -2.87 8.83 -14.21
N PHE A 233 -1.70 9.31 -13.80
CA PHE A 233 -1.53 10.58 -13.07
C PHE A 233 -1.85 11.81 -13.93
N ALA A 234 -1.59 11.77 -15.24
CA ALA A 234 -1.99 12.85 -16.14
C ALA A 234 -3.51 12.94 -16.30
N GLY A 235 -4.21 11.80 -16.33
CA GLY A 235 -5.67 11.73 -16.36
C GLY A 235 -6.35 12.26 -15.08
N VAL A 236 -5.76 11.99 -13.90
CA VAL A 236 -6.26 12.53 -12.61
C VAL A 236 -5.93 14.02 -12.45
N LYS A 237 -4.78 14.50 -12.95
CA LYS A 237 -4.50 15.95 -13.01
C LYS A 237 -5.44 16.70 -13.96
N LEU A 238 -5.84 16.09 -15.08
CA LEU A 238 -6.83 16.67 -16.01
C LEU A 238 -8.23 16.72 -15.39
N LEU A 239 -8.65 15.70 -14.65
CA LEU A 239 -9.95 15.71 -13.96
C LEU A 239 -10.00 16.70 -12.78
N ASN A 240 -8.89 16.89 -12.06
CA ASN A 240 -8.82 17.91 -11.00
C ASN A 240 -8.70 19.36 -11.53
N ASN A 241 -8.19 19.56 -12.76
CA ASN A 241 -8.19 20.87 -13.43
C ASN A 241 -9.49 21.19 -14.19
N LEU A 242 -10.37 20.20 -14.40
CA LEU A 242 -11.70 20.39 -15.01
C LEU A 242 -12.82 20.53 -13.96
N GLY A 243 -12.51 20.34 -12.67
CA GLY A 243 -13.45 20.44 -11.54
C GLY A 243 -13.83 21.87 -11.11
N GLY A 244 -13.48 22.88 -11.89
CA GLY A 244 -13.81 24.29 -11.62
C GLY A 244 -14.56 24.93 -12.78
N ASN A 245 -15.71 24.39 -13.20
CA ASN A 245 -16.82 25.13 -13.86
C ASN A 245 -17.93 24.25 -14.48
N THR A 246 -18.39 23.17 -13.82
CA THR A 246 -19.60 22.44 -14.29
C THR A 246 -20.53 22.05 -13.15
N LEU A 247 -20.91 23.03 -12.34
CA LEU A 247 -22.16 23.02 -11.56
C LEU A 247 -23.15 23.94 -12.27
N ASN A 248 -23.72 23.49 -13.39
CA ASN A 248 -24.95 24.03 -14.01
C ASN A 248 -25.30 23.22 -15.27
N ALA A 249 -25.63 21.94 -15.12
CA ALA A 249 -26.35 21.19 -16.15
C ALA A 249 -26.89 19.89 -15.54
N LEU A 250 -27.88 20.03 -14.65
CA LEU A 250 -28.90 19.01 -14.35
C LEU A 250 -29.95 19.66 -13.44
N LYS A 251 -30.76 20.52 -14.05
CA LYS A 251 -32.14 20.80 -13.64
C LYS A 251 -32.98 20.74 -14.91
N ILE A 252 -34.09 20.01 -14.79
CA ILE A 252 -35.04 19.56 -15.82
C ILE A 252 -34.63 18.24 -16.47
#